data_AF-A7F5S1-F1
#
_entry.id   AF-A7F5S1-F1
#
_cell.length_a   1.000
_cell.length_b   1.000
_cell.length_c   1.000
_cell.angle_alpha   90.00
_cell.angle_beta   90.00
_cell.angle_gamma   90.00
#
_symmetry.space_group_name_H-M   'P 1'
#
loop_
_entity.id
_entity.type
_entity.pdbx_description
1 polymer ?
#
loop_
_entity_poly.entity_id
_entity_poly.type
_entity_poly.pdbx_seq_one_letter_code
_entity_poly.pdbx_strand_id
1 'polypeptide(L)'
;MPPFPDFDLYEALEVTRDASVPDITASYRRLARLYHPDKNLDNADATAKFQKVQAAYEILSNERQREAYDQPTSSSPFGGETRQQNRPQEYYEDEDDEMDEIDEMMLNHLLRMFFFRASSRYNPFQYTSSETEIEHRRREAPMREEEEEGARAAARLEKTQREAAEQAKRVAKAKVKKAMEDAAAASKREVEAQLRLKMEKIFVANGCATDAEKQACCEHCSFWPKEQMKRKFKCLNCGQKRGMTQYKCPYCALTLCQHCFVSKQFMKKT
;
A
#
# COMPACT_ATOMS: atom_id res chain seq x y z
N MET A 1 8.03 39.06 -13.43
CA MET A 1 9.12 38.11 -13.20
C MET A 1 9.75 38.51 -11.88
N PRO A 2 9.66 37.69 -10.81
CA PRO A 2 10.32 38.04 -9.55
C PRO A 2 11.84 38.12 -9.78
N PRO A 3 12.55 39.01 -9.07
CA PRO A 3 13.99 39.18 -9.22
C PRO A 3 14.72 37.88 -8.88
N PHE A 4 15.80 37.57 -9.61
CA PHE A 4 16.65 36.43 -9.32
C PHE A 4 17.24 36.56 -7.90
N PRO A 5 17.32 35.47 -7.13
CA PRO A 5 17.87 35.51 -5.77
C PRO A 5 19.38 35.79 -5.77
N ASP A 6 19.84 36.66 -4.86
CA ASP A 6 21.25 37.04 -4.69
C ASP A 6 22.13 35.97 -4.00
N PHE A 7 21.63 34.75 -3.79
CA PHE A 7 22.33 33.65 -3.10
C PHE A 7 22.54 32.44 -4.02
N ASP A 8 23.59 31.64 -3.75
CA ASP A 8 23.89 30.45 -4.55
C ASP A 8 22.80 29.37 -4.34
N LEU A 9 22.10 29.05 -5.43
CA LEU A 9 20.99 28.08 -5.43
C LEU A 9 21.47 26.65 -5.18
N TYR A 10 22.67 26.32 -5.66
CA TYR A 10 23.25 24.98 -5.50
C TYR A 10 23.69 24.76 -4.05
N GLU A 11 24.24 25.80 -3.42
CA GLU A 11 24.59 25.78 -1.99
C GLU A 11 23.34 25.66 -1.11
N ALA A 12 22.26 26.38 -1.45
CA ALA A 12 21.00 26.31 -0.71
C ALA A 12 20.36 24.91 -0.71
N LEU A 13 20.58 24.13 -1.77
CA LEU A 13 20.10 22.75 -1.90
C LEU A 13 21.13 21.70 -1.49
N GLU A 14 22.32 22.09 -1.03
CA GLU A 14 23.43 21.19 -0.71
C GLU A 14 23.79 20.23 -1.88
N VAL A 15 23.69 20.71 -3.12
CA VAL A 15 23.97 19.93 -4.33
C VAL A 15 25.11 20.53 -5.14
N THR A 16 25.77 19.71 -5.94
CA THR A 16 26.78 20.18 -6.89
C THR A 16 26.13 20.79 -8.13
N ARG A 17 26.87 21.63 -8.87
CA ARG A 17 26.41 22.22 -10.13
C ARG A 17 26.14 21.19 -11.23
N ASP A 18 26.74 20.02 -11.12
CA ASP A 18 26.56 18.88 -12.04
C ASP A 18 25.41 17.96 -11.62
N ALA A 19 24.66 18.28 -10.56
CA ALA A 19 23.59 17.44 -10.05
C ALA A 19 22.47 17.24 -11.10
N SER A 20 21.95 16.02 -11.14
CA SER A 20 20.83 15.67 -11.99
C SER A 20 19.50 16.15 -11.38
N VAL A 21 18.45 16.32 -12.19
CA VAL A 21 17.10 16.67 -11.71
C VAL A 21 16.59 15.74 -10.59
N PRO A 22 16.78 14.41 -10.65
CA PRO A 22 16.37 13.55 -9.53
C PRO A 22 17.20 13.79 -8.26
N ASP A 23 18.48 14.12 -8.35
CA ASP A 23 19.32 14.45 -7.18
C ASP A 23 18.90 15.77 -6.52
N ILE A 24 18.58 16.78 -7.32
CA ILE A 24 18.03 18.06 -6.88
C ILE A 24 16.71 17.83 -6.12
N THR A 25 15.85 16.97 -6.67
CA THR A 25 14.56 16.62 -6.08
C THR A 25 14.73 15.83 -4.78
N ALA A 26 15.68 14.89 -4.73
CA ALA A 26 16.00 14.12 -3.53
C ALA A 26 16.53 15.00 -2.39
N SER A 27 17.43 15.94 -2.69
CA SER A 27 17.95 16.86 -1.69
C SER A 27 16.88 17.82 -1.18
N TYR A 28 16.04 18.36 -2.08
CA TYR A 28 14.88 19.17 -1.69
C TYR A 28 13.95 18.42 -0.73
N ARG A 29 13.59 17.17 -1.03
CA ARG A 29 12.73 16.32 -0.17
C ARG A 29 13.35 16.07 1.21
N ARG A 30 14.68 15.97 1.30
CA ARG A 30 15.41 15.83 2.57
C ARG A 30 15.35 17.13 3.39
N LEU A 31 15.67 18.26 2.77
CA LEU A 31 15.73 19.57 3.44
C LEU A 31 14.33 20.08 3.83
N ALA A 32 13.32 19.85 3.00
CA ALA A 32 11.93 20.22 3.27
C ALA A 32 11.37 19.51 4.52
N ARG A 33 11.76 18.25 4.77
CA ARG A 33 11.36 17.50 5.98
C ARG A 33 12.08 17.98 7.24
N LEU A 34 13.31 18.47 7.10
CA LEU A 34 14.14 18.96 8.21
C LEU A 34 13.68 20.35 8.66
N TYR A 35 13.45 21.26 7.72
CA TYR A 35 13.08 22.65 7.99
C TYR A 35 11.57 22.90 7.92
N HIS A 36 10.75 21.84 8.01
CA HIS A 36 9.31 21.99 7.92
C HIS A 36 8.75 22.87 9.06
N PRO A 37 7.88 23.85 8.76
CA PRO A 37 7.34 24.76 9.76
C PRO A 37 6.44 24.09 10.80
N ASP A 38 5.78 22.97 10.47
CA ASP A 38 4.99 22.16 11.42
C ASP A 38 5.86 21.51 12.52
N LYS A 39 7.11 21.16 12.20
CA LYS A 39 8.06 20.59 13.17
C LYS A 39 8.87 21.67 13.90
N ASN A 40 8.94 22.87 13.34
CA ASN A 40 9.79 23.97 13.79
C ASN A 40 8.99 25.26 14.00
N LEU A 41 7.84 25.16 14.68
CA LEU A 41 6.87 26.24 14.88
C LEU A 41 7.48 27.49 15.57
N ASP A 42 8.52 27.30 16.40
CA ASP A 42 9.13 28.36 17.21
C ASP A 42 10.47 28.87 16.65
N ASN A 43 10.93 28.36 15.49
CA ASN A 43 12.23 28.70 14.93
C ASN A 43 12.11 29.51 13.64
N ALA A 44 12.27 30.83 13.73
CA ALA A 44 12.26 31.74 12.59
C ALA A 44 13.36 31.43 11.56
N ASP A 45 14.50 30.88 11.99
CA ASP A 45 15.61 30.54 11.09
C ASP A 45 15.29 29.31 10.23
N ALA A 46 14.48 28.37 10.73
CA ALA A 46 14.02 27.22 9.96
C ALA A 46 13.11 27.67 8.81
N THR A 47 12.23 28.63 9.07
CA THR A 47 11.36 29.23 8.05
C THR A 47 12.17 29.95 6.96
N ALA A 48 13.18 30.73 7.36
CA ALA A 48 14.06 31.43 6.41
C ALA A 48 14.87 30.45 5.54
N LYS A 49 15.37 29.36 6.11
CA LYS A 49 16.08 28.30 5.36
C LYS A 49 15.14 27.56 4.41
N PHE A 50 13.91 27.26 4.84
CA PHE A 50 12.90 26.61 4.00
C PHE A 50 12.56 27.45 2.76
N GLN A 51 12.39 28.77 2.93
CA GLN A 51 12.14 29.69 1.81
C GLN A 51 13.29 29.71 0.81
N LYS A 52 14.55 29.68 1.27
CA LYS A 52 15.74 29.62 0.39
C LYS A 52 15.79 28.31 -0.40
N VAL A 53 15.53 27.18 0.27
CA VAL A 53 15.49 25.84 -0.34
C VAL A 53 14.39 25.74 -1.40
N GLN A 54 13.23 26.35 -1.15
CA GLN A 54 12.13 26.37 -2.11
C GLN A 54 12.48 27.22 -3.35
N ALA A 55 12.98 28.44 -3.15
CA ALA A 55 13.36 29.33 -4.26
C ALA A 55 14.44 28.68 -5.15
N ALA A 56 15.39 27.97 -4.54
CA ALA A 56 16.40 27.21 -5.26
C ALA A 56 15.80 26.06 -6.07
N TYR A 57 14.85 25.31 -5.49
CA TYR A 57 14.19 24.21 -6.20
C TYR A 57 13.33 24.70 -7.37
N GLU A 58 12.59 25.81 -7.23
CA GLU A 58 11.77 26.36 -8.31
C GLU A 58 12.59 26.71 -9.56
N ILE A 59 13.79 27.25 -9.36
CA ILE A 59 14.70 27.64 -10.45
C ILE A 59 15.47 26.42 -11.00
N LEU A 60 16.00 25.56 -10.13
CA LEU A 60 16.84 24.42 -10.56
C LEU A 60 16.03 23.21 -11.08
N SER A 61 14.76 23.09 -10.72
CA SER A 61 13.89 21.99 -11.21
C SER A 61 13.47 22.16 -12.66
N ASN A 62 13.44 23.39 -13.17
CA ASN A 62 13.12 23.66 -14.56
C ASN A 62 14.39 23.89 -15.36
N GLU A 63 14.66 23.02 -16.33
CA GLU A 63 15.87 23.06 -17.15
C GLU A 63 16.09 24.42 -17.83
N ARG A 64 15.01 25.07 -18.32
CA ARG A 64 15.11 26.41 -18.93
C ARG A 64 15.48 27.50 -17.92
N GLN A 65 15.02 27.39 -16.68
CA GLN A 65 15.34 28.37 -15.64
C GLN A 65 16.75 28.14 -15.06
N ARG A 66 17.19 26.88 -14.98
CA ARG A 66 18.55 26.51 -14.63
C ARG A 66 19.55 27.04 -15.66
N GLU A 67 19.29 26.84 -16.95
CA GLU A 67 20.13 27.40 -18.02
C GLU A 67 20.19 28.93 -17.96
N ALA A 68 19.07 29.60 -17.70
CA ALA A 68 19.03 31.06 -17.55
C ALA A 68 19.80 31.57 -16.33
N TYR A 69 19.90 30.77 -15.27
CA TYR A 69 20.69 31.07 -14.07
C TYR A 69 22.18 30.79 -14.28
N ASP A 70 22.51 29.70 -14.98
CA ASP A 70 23.89 29.26 -15.24
C ASP A 70 24.58 30.09 -16.34
N GLN A 71 23.83 30.80 -17.19
CA GLN A 71 24.38 31.76 -18.14
C GLN A 71 24.60 33.13 -17.45
N PRO A 72 25.83 33.48 -17.03
CA PRO A 72 26.12 34.84 -16.61
C PRO A 72 25.87 35.75 -17.81
N THR A 73 24.93 36.69 -17.69
CA THR A 73 24.62 37.65 -18.75
C THR A 73 25.81 38.59 -18.93
N SER A 74 26.84 38.16 -19.66
CA SER A 74 27.82 39.05 -20.25
C SER A 74 27.15 39.73 -21.44
N SER A 75 26.74 40.99 -21.22
CA SER A 75 26.57 42.01 -22.26
C SER A 75 25.72 41.66 -23.49
N SER A 76 24.47 42.12 -23.54
CA SER A 76 24.02 42.88 -24.72
C SER A 76 22.72 43.66 -24.44
N PRO A 77 22.66 44.97 -24.73
CA PRO A 77 21.52 45.84 -24.49
C PRO A 77 20.70 45.99 -25.78
N PHE A 78 19.95 44.98 -26.23
CA PHE A 78 18.99 45.18 -27.33
C PHE A 78 17.85 44.15 -27.24
N GLY A 79 16.62 44.65 -27.16
CA GLY A 79 15.40 43.85 -27.11
C GLY A 79 15.00 43.27 -28.46
N GLY A 80 14.05 42.34 -28.43
CA GLY A 80 13.35 41.90 -29.63
C GLY A 80 12.73 40.51 -29.55
N GLU A 81 11.40 40.50 -29.44
CA GLU A 81 10.50 39.59 -30.17
C GLU A 81 10.29 38.16 -29.67
N THR A 82 9.18 38.05 -28.93
CA THR A 82 8.31 36.87 -28.86
C THR A 82 7.99 36.33 -30.26
N ARG A 83 8.60 35.20 -30.61
CA ARG A 83 8.12 34.34 -31.70
C ARG A 83 7.40 33.14 -31.10
N GLN A 84 6.08 33.24 -31.06
CA GLN A 84 5.19 32.09 -30.96
C GLN A 84 5.56 31.10 -32.06
N GLN A 85 6.10 29.94 -31.69
CA GLN A 85 6.11 28.76 -32.56
C GLN A 85 5.77 27.52 -31.73
N ASN A 86 4.62 26.95 -32.10
CA ASN A 86 4.28 25.54 -32.08
C ASN A 86 4.51 24.74 -30.79
N ARG A 87 3.39 24.48 -30.12
CA ARG A 87 3.18 23.35 -29.21
C ARG A 87 2.51 22.21 -30.00
N PRO A 88 3.21 21.11 -30.34
CA PRO A 88 2.55 19.83 -30.49
C PRO A 88 2.19 19.35 -29.07
N GLN A 89 0.90 19.14 -28.84
CA GLN A 89 0.41 18.48 -27.64
C GLN A 89 0.61 16.98 -27.84
N GLU A 90 1.78 16.49 -27.43
CA GLU A 90 2.11 15.07 -27.41
C GLU A 90 1.47 14.44 -26.17
N TYR A 91 0.59 13.48 -26.43
CA TYR A 91 -0.19 12.71 -25.49
C TYR A 91 0.70 11.52 -25.08
N TYR A 92 1.19 11.48 -23.85
CA TYR A 92 1.84 10.26 -23.35
C TYR A 92 0.75 9.32 -22.85
N GLU A 93 0.60 8.23 -23.60
CA GLU A 93 -0.10 7.02 -23.22
C GLU A 93 0.66 6.31 -22.09
N ASP A 94 -0.10 5.66 -21.22
CA ASP A 94 0.37 4.91 -20.06
C ASP A 94 1.30 3.75 -20.46
N GLU A 95 2.52 3.72 -19.90
CA GLU A 95 3.27 2.48 -19.69
C GLU A 95 3.72 2.41 -18.22
N ASP A 96 3.35 1.31 -17.58
CA ASP A 96 3.59 0.96 -16.19
C ASP A 96 5.10 0.84 -15.90
N ASP A 97 5.66 1.76 -15.11
CA ASP A 97 6.84 1.51 -14.28
C ASP A 97 6.48 1.79 -12.81
N GLU A 98 6.32 0.69 -12.08
CA GLU A 98 6.03 0.58 -10.66
C GLU A 98 7.12 1.29 -9.82
N MET A 99 6.85 2.51 -9.32
CA MET A 99 7.74 3.16 -8.34
C MET A 99 6.97 4.00 -7.30
N ASP A 100 6.75 3.37 -6.14
CA ASP A 100 6.44 3.90 -4.80
C ASP A 100 5.45 5.08 -4.65
N GLU A 101 4.16 4.69 -4.64
CA GLU A 101 2.91 5.46 -4.59
C GLU A 101 2.59 6.21 -3.27
N ILE A 102 3.55 6.67 -2.45
CA ILE A 102 3.21 7.28 -1.13
C ILE A 102 3.75 8.70 -0.86
N ASP A 103 4.74 9.23 -1.58
CA ASP A 103 5.39 10.48 -1.15
C ASP A 103 5.12 11.76 -1.97
N GLU A 104 4.48 11.70 -3.15
CA GLU A 104 4.23 12.92 -3.96
C GLU A 104 2.91 13.64 -3.66
N MET A 105 1.86 12.90 -3.25
CA MET A 105 0.57 13.49 -2.87
C MET A 105 0.58 14.15 -1.49
N MET A 106 1.57 13.85 -0.64
CA MET A 106 1.75 14.53 0.64
C MET A 106 2.54 15.84 0.48
N LEU A 107 3.60 15.87 -0.32
CA LEU A 107 4.45 17.06 -0.47
C LEU A 107 3.76 18.23 -1.19
N ASN A 108 2.99 17.96 -2.25
CA ASN A 108 2.22 18.98 -2.96
C ASN A 108 0.98 19.46 -2.17
N HIS A 109 0.36 18.58 -1.39
CA HIS A 109 -0.75 18.93 -0.50
C HIS A 109 -0.28 19.73 0.73
N LEU A 110 0.92 19.45 1.24
CA LEU A 110 1.57 20.21 2.31
C LEU A 110 1.96 21.63 1.86
N LEU A 111 2.52 21.80 0.65
CA LEU A 111 2.80 23.12 0.08
C LEU A 111 1.50 23.94 -0.08
N ARG A 112 0.44 23.30 -0.58
CA ARG A 112 -0.88 23.94 -0.77
C ARG A 112 -1.52 24.33 0.57
N MET A 113 -1.37 23.53 1.62
CA MET A 113 -1.93 23.86 2.94
C MET A 113 -1.17 24.99 3.66
N PHE A 114 0.15 25.10 3.46
CA PHE A 114 0.96 26.13 4.11
C PHE A 114 0.79 27.53 3.48
N PHE A 115 0.68 27.61 2.14
CA PHE A 115 0.52 28.90 1.45
C PHE A 115 -0.95 29.34 1.24
N PHE A 116 -1.94 28.43 1.25
CA PHE A 116 -3.35 28.83 1.04
C PHE A 116 -4.08 29.21 2.36
N ARG A 117 -3.55 28.81 3.52
CA ARG A 117 -4.13 29.19 4.83
C ARG A 117 -3.73 30.59 5.30
N ALA A 118 -2.74 31.23 4.66
CA ALA A 118 -2.18 32.52 5.06
C ALA A 118 -2.42 33.69 4.08
N SER A 119 -3.38 33.59 3.15
CA SER A 119 -3.80 34.72 2.30
C SER A 119 -5.31 34.87 2.20
N SER A 120 -6.02 34.71 3.32
CA SER A 120 -7.38 35.25 3.47
C SER A 120 -7.34 36.55 4.28
N ARG A 121 -6.66 37.57 3.72
CA ARG A 121 -6.86 38.96 4.13
C ARG A 121 -6.86 39.85 2.90
N TYR A 122 -8.07 40.32 2.59
CA TYR A 122 -8.36 41.58 1.92
C TYR A 122 -7.95 41.69 0.44
N ASN A 123 -8.94 41.52 -0.45
CA ASN A 123 -8.89 42.04 -1.81
C ASN A 123 -9.57 43.43 -1.82
N PRO A 124 -8.87 44.56 -2.00
CA PRO A 124 -9.46 45.91 -1.92
C PRO A 124 -10.23 46.35 -3.18
N PHE A 125 -10.34 45.52 -4.21
CA PHE A 125 -11.05 45.87 -5.45
C PHE A 125 -12.38 45.12 -5.55
N GLN A 126 -13.43 45.69 -4.97
CA GLN A 126 -14.79 45.30 -5.31
C GLN A 126 -15.14 45.90 -6.68
N TYR A 127 -15.02 45.10 -7.73
CA TYR A 127 -15.66 45.41 -9.01
C TYR A 127 -17.18 45.40 -8.77
N THR A 128 -17.82 46.57 -8.80
CA THR A 128 -19.28 46.68 -8.78
C THR A 128 -19.77 46.13 -10.12
N SER A 129 -20.16 44.86 -10.15
CA SER A 129 -20.90 44.30 -11.28
C SER A 129 -22.09 45.19 -11.61
N SER A 130 -22.31 45.46 -12.89
CA SER A 130 -23.46 46.26 -13.32
C SER A 130 -24.76 45.56 -12.88
N GLU A 131 -25.83 46.33 -12.65
CA GLU A 131 -27.15 45.78 -12.26
C GLU A 131 -27.62 44.66 -13.22
N THR A 132 -27.27 44.77 -14.50
CA THR A 132 -27.54 43.75 -15.53
C THR A 132 -26.81 42.42 -15.29
N GLU A 133 -25.56 42.43 -14.84
CA GLU A 133 -24.81 41.21 -14.49
C GLU A 133 -25.32 40.56 -13.19
N ILE A 134 -25.87 41.37 -12.27
CA ILE A 134 -26.46 40.88 -11.03
C ILE A 134 -27.80 40.21 -11.32
N GLU A 135 -28.65 40.81 -12.17
CA GLU A 135 -29.93 40.22 -12.59
C GLU A 135 -29.75 38.94 -13.40
N HIS A 136 -28.80 38.90 -14.34
CA HIS A 136 -28.49 37.69 -15.11
C HIS A 136 -28.09 36.54 -14.18
N ARG A 137 -27.18 36.80 -13.23
CA ARG A 137 -26.78 35.80 -12.23
C ARG A 137 -27.92 35.35 -11.34
N ARG A 138 -28.85 36.23 -10.96
CA ARG A 138 -30.06 35.86 -10.19
C ARG A 138 -31.01 34.98 -10.99
N ARG A 139 -31.14 35.22 -12.29
CA ARG A 139 -31.98 34.42 -13.19
C ARG A 139 -31.40 33.03 -13.44
N GLU A 140 -30.08 32.92 -13.55
CA GLU A 140 -29.38 31.66 -13.78
C GLU A 140 -29.04 30.86 -12.51
N ALA A 141 -29.04 31.52 -11.34
CA ALA A 141 -28.76 30.87 -10.06
C ALA A 141 -29.61 29.61 -9.79
N PRO A 142 -30.95 29.61 -9.98
CA PRO A 142 -31.74 28.41 -9.73
C PRO A 142 -31.41 27.27 -10.71
N MET A 143 -31.17 27.58 -11.99
CA MET A 143 -30.78 26.58 -12.98
C MET A 143 -29.43 25.92 -12.63
N ARG A 144 -28.44 26.72 -12.19
CA ARG A 144 -27.15 26.21 -11.73
C ARG A 144 -27.27 25.38 -10.45
N GLU A 145 -28.16 25.76 -9.54
CA GLU A 145 -28.41 25.01 -8.31
C GLU A 145 -29.06 23.64 -8.60
N GLU A 146 -30.02 23.58 -9.53
CA GLU A 146 -30.62 22.32 -10.00
C GLU A 146 -29.59 21.43 -10.73
N GLU A 147 -28.75 22.00 -11.58
CA GLU A 147 -27.65 21.27 -12.24
C GLU A 147 -26.63 20.74 -11.24
N GLU A 148 -26.23 21.54 -10.25
CA GLU A 148 -25.34 21.12 -9.17
C GLU A 148 -25.99 20.03 -8.30
N GLU A 149 -27.27 20.15 -7.98
CA GLU A 149 -28.00 19.12 -7.24
C GLU A 149 -28.11 17.82 -8.04
N GLY A 150 -28.39 17.92 -9.34
CA GLY A 150 -28.37 16.80 -10.28
C GLY A 150 -27.00 16.12 -10.35
N ALA A 151 -25.92 16.90 -10.43
CA ALA A 151 -24.55 16.39 -10.40
C ALA A 151 -24.22 15.72 -9.06
N ARG A 152 -24.64 16.29 -7.92
CA ARG A 152 -24.49 15.68 -6.59
C ARG A 152 -25.28 14.38 -6.47
N ALA A 153 -26.49 14.32 -7.02
CA ALA A 153 -27.32 13.12 -7.03
C ALA A 153 -26.69 12.01 -7.90
N ALA A 154 -26.19 12.36 -9.08
CA ALA A 154 -25.47 11.44 -9.96
C ALA A 154 -24.20 10.88 -9.28
N ALA A 155 -23.40 11.75 -8.65
CA ALA A 155 -22.21 11.33 -7.90
C ALA A 155 -22.55 10.38 -6.73
N ARG A 156 -23.68 10.60 -6.03
CA ARG A 156 -24.16 9.68 -4.99
C ARG A 156 -24.54 8.32 -5.56
N LEU A 157 -25.24 8.28 -6.68
CA LEU A 157 -25.61 7.03 -7.36
C LEU A 157 -24.39 6.26 -7.86
N GLU A 158 -23.42 6.94 -8.45
CA GLU A 158 -22.17 6.32 -8.90
C GLU A 158 -21.39 5.74 -7.70
N LYS A 159 -21.31 6.48 -6.59
CA LYS A 159 -20.67 6.01 -5.36
C LYS A 159 -21.35 4.75 -4.81
N THR A 160 -22.69 4.72 -4.74
CA THR A 160 -23.41 3.53 -4.25
C THR A 160 -23.24 2.34 -5.20
N GLN A 161 -23.20 2.57 -6.51
CA GLN A 161 -22.89 1.52 -7.49
C GLN A 161 -21.48 0.96 -7.31
N ARG A 162 -20.48 1.82 -7.10
CA ARG A 162 -19.09 1.40 -6.84
C ARG A 162 -18.98 0.59 -5.55
N GLU A 163 -19.61 1.05 -4.47
CA GLU A 163 -19.65 0.33 -3.19
C GLU A 163 -20.36 -1.02 -3.32
N ALA A 164 -21.49 -1.08 -4.03
CA ALA A 164 -22.20 -2.34 -4.29
C ALA A 164 -21.36 -3.31 -5.15
N ALA A 165 -20.66 -2.81 -6.17
CA ALA A 165 -19.77 -3.62 -6.99
C ALA A 165 -18.58 -4.16 -6.18
N GLU A 166 -18.00 -3.35 -5.30
CA GLU A 166 -16.93 -3.79 -4.39
C GLU A 166 -17.44 -4.83 -3.39
N GLN A 167 -18.62 -4.63 -2.81
CA GLN A 167 -19.26 -5.60 -1.92
C GLN A 167 -19.53 -6.92 -2.64
N ALA A 168 -20.02 -6.88 -3.88
CA ALA A 168 -20.24 -8.06 -4.70
C ALA A 168 -18.92 -8.82 -4.97
N LYS A 169 -17.83 -8.11 -5.30
CA LYS A 169 -16.49 -8.70 -5.44
C LYS A 169 -16.01 -9.36 -4.15
N ARG A 170 -16.18 -8.70 -2.99
CA ARG A 170 -15.82 -9.26 -1.67
C ARG A 170 -16.61 -10.53 -1.36
N VAL A 171 -17.91 -10.54 -1.62
CA VAL A 171 -18.78 -11.71 -1.41
C VAL A 171 -18.39 -12.86 -2.36
N ALA A 172 -18.11 -12.56 -3.64
CA ALA A 172 -17.66 -13.57 -4.60
C ALA A 172 -16.31 -14.19 -4.17
N LYS A 173 -15.33 -13.36 -3.78
CA LYS A 173 -14.03 -13.82 -3.28
C LYS A 173 -14.18 -14.68 -2.02
N ALA A 174 -15.06 -14.30 -1.09
CA ALA A 174 -15.35 -15.07 0.11
C ALA A 174 -16.00 -16.43 -0.21
N LYS A 175 -16.93 -16.48 -1.18
CA LYS A 175 -17.56 -17.73 -1.65
C LYS A 175 -16.52 -18.68 -2.25
N VAL A 176 -15.63 -18.18 -3.12
CA VAL A 176 -14.56 -18.99 -3.71
C VAL A 176 -13.61 -19.51 -2.64
N LYS A 177 -13.16 -18.64 -1.72
CA LYS A 177 -12.29 -19.05 -0.60
C LYS A 177 -12.94 -20.15 0.24
N LYS A 178 -14.21 -19.98 0.61
CA LYS A 178 -14.95 -20.99 1.39
C LYS A 178 -15.08 -22.30 0.62
N ALA A 179 -15.41 -22.26 -0.67
CA ALA A 179 -15.49 -23.46 -1.51
C ALA A 179 -14.14 -24.20 -1.60
N MET A 180 -13.02 -23.49 -1.70
CA MET A 180 -11.68 -24.08 -1.66
C MET A 180 -11.36 -24.72 -0.30
N GLU A 181 -11.69 -24.06 0.80
CA GLU A 181 -11.51 -24.60 2.16
C GLU A 181 -12.38 -25.84 2.40
N ASP A 182 -13.64 -25.82 1.96
CA ASP A 182 -14.58 -26.94 2.05
C ASP A 182 -14.10 -28.12 1.17
N ALA A 183 -13.61 -27.86 -0.04
CA ALA A 183 -13.02 -28.88 -0.92
C ALA A 183 -11.76 -29.49 -0.30
N ALA A 184 -10.85 -28.67 0.25
CA ALA A 184 -9.66 -29.17 0.95
C ALA A 184 -10.01 -30.01 2.18
N ALA A 185 -11.05 -29.61 2.93
CA ALA A 185 -11.57 -30.38 4.06
C ALA A 185 -12.19 -31.71 3.60
N ALA A 186 -12.91 -31.73 2.47
CA ALA A 186 -13.46 -32.94 1.88
C ALA A 186 -12.36 -33.91 1.44
N SER A 187 -11.33 -33.43 0.72
CA SER A 187 -10.18 -34.25 0.33
C SER A 187 -9.43 -34.81 1.55
N LYS A 188 -9.25 -34.01 2.62
CA LYS A 188 -8.65 -34.49 3.87
C LYS A 188 -9.47 -35.62 4.50
N ARG A 189 -10.80 -35.49 4.54
CA ARG A 189 -11.71 -36.53 5.06
C ARG A 189 -11.65 -37.81 4.23
N GLU A 190 -11.56 -37.70 2.91
CA GLU A 190 -11.42 -38.86 2.03
C GLU A 190 -10.11 -39.60 2.26
N VAL A 191 -8.98 -38.88 2.36
CA VAL A 191 -7.67 -39.49 2.70
C VAL A 191 -7.72 -40.18 4.06
N GLU A 192 -8.34 -39.56 5.07
CA GLU A 192 -8.51 -40.18 6.38
C GLU A 192 -9.39 -41.44 6.32
N ALA A 193 -10.48 -41.42 5.55
CA ALA A 193 -11.34 -42.59 5.33
C ALA A 193 -10.58 -43.73 4.64
N GLN A 194 -9.78 -43.43 3.61
CA GLN A 194 -8.93 -44.42 2.94
C GLN A 194 -7.89 -45.02 3.89
N LEU A 195 -7.26 -44.20 4.74
CA LEU A 195 -6.34 -44.68 5.77
C LEU A 195 -7.05 -45.59 6.77
N ARG A 196 -8.30 -45.27 7.13
CA ARG A 196 -9.09 -46.12 8.03
C ARG A 196 -9.39 -47.48 7.40
N LEU A 197 -9.86 -47.50 6.14
CA LEU A 197 -10.10 -48.74 5.41
C LEU A 197 -8.83 -49.59 5.26
N LYS A 198 -7.66 -48.97 5.05
CA LYS A 198 -6.37 -49.68 5.02
C LYS A 198 -6.07 -50.37 6.36
N MET A 199 -6.31 -49.70 7.49
CA MET A 199 -6.09 -50.31 8.81
C MET A 199 -7.11 -51.41 9.10
N GLU A 200 -8.37 -51.25 8.70
CA GLU A 200 -9.39 -52.28 8.87
C GLU A 200 -8.99 -53.58 8.16
N LYS A 201 -8.44 -53.49 6.94
CA LYS A 201 -7.91 -54.66 6.23
C LYS A 201 -6.77 -55.36 7.00
N ILE A 202 -5.91 -54.60 7.66
CA ILE A 202 -4.83 -55.15 8.50
C ILE A 202 -5.42 -55.83 9.74
N PHE A 203 -6.43 -55.24 10.39
CA PHE A 203 -7.08 -55.84 11.54
C PHE A 203 -7.78 -57.16 11.21
N VAL A 204 -8.46 -57.23 10.06
CA VAL A 204 -9.06 -58.46 9.56
C VAL A 204 -7.99 -59.53 9.31
N ALA A 205 -6.86 -59.17 8.69
CA ALA A 205 -5.76 -60.09 8.44
C ALA A 205 -5.12 -60.63 9.74
N ASN A 206 -5.07 -59.80 10.79
CA ASN A 206 -4.54 -60.18 12.11
C ASN A 206 -5.58 -60.87 13.02
N GLY A 207 -6.82 -61.06 12.56
CA GLY A 207 -7.88 -61.73 13.32
C GLY A 207 -8.44 -60.91 14.49
N CYS A 208 -8.29 -59.59 14.46
CA CYS A 208 -8.68 -58.71 15.57
C CYS A 208 -10.11 -58.18 15.32
N ALA A 209 -11.11 -58.76 15.98
CA ALA A 209 -12.52 -58.49 15.73
C ALA A 209 -13.09 -57.46 16.71
N THR A 210 -12.73 -57.54 17.99
CA THR A 210 -13.21 -56.61 19.02
C THR A 210 -12.41 -55.31 19.03
N ASP A 211 -13.01 -54.22 19.50
CA ASP A 211 -12.31 -52.93 19.55
C ASP A 211 -11.12 -52.94 20.53
N ALA A 212 -11.19 -53.77 21.58
CA ALA A 212 -10.07 -54.03 22.49
C ALA A 212 -8.93 -54.77 21.78
N GLU A 213 -9.23 -55.79 20.99
CA GLU A 213 -8.25 -56.50 20.15
C GLU A 213 -7.65 -55.57 19.10
N LYS A 214 -8.45 -54.75 18.42
CA LYS A 214 -7.95 -53.78 17.42
C LYS A 214 -6.98 -52.77 18.04
N GLN A 215 -7.23 -52.33 19.27
CA GLN A 215 -6.29 -51.46 19.99
C GLN A 215 -4.98 -52.17 20.32
N ALA A 216 -5.03 -53.45 20.71
CA ALA A 216 -3.85 -54.27 20.98
C ALA A 216 -3.06 -54.64 19.72
N CYS A 217 -3.76 -54.89 18.61
CA CYS A 217 -3.21 -55.23 17.30
C CYS A 217 -2.80 -54.02 16.45
N CYS A 218 -3.07 -52.80 16.92
CA CYS A 218 -2.69 -51.58 16.23
C CYS A 218 -1.16 -51.51 16.11
N GLU A 219 -0.64 -51.83 14.93
CA GLU A 219 0.75 -51.59 14.61
C GLU A 219 0.98 -50.07 14.56
N HIS A 220 1.72 -49.56 15.55
CA HIS A 220 2.07 -48.14 15.66
C HIS A 220 3.15 -47.73 14.63
N CYS A 221 3.07 -48.24 13.38
CA CYS A 221 4.09 -48.18 12.34
C CYS A 221 3.66 -47.34 11.11
N SER A 222 4.66 -46.92 10.32
CA SER A 222 4.77 -46.18 9.03
C SER A 222 3.58 -45.46 8.35
N PHE A 223 2.33 -45.82 8.61
CA PHE A 223 1.12 -45.30 7.95
C PHE A 223 0.48 -44.10 8.64
N TRP A 224 1.13 -43.53 9.66
CA TRP A 224 0.54 -42.46 10.45
C TRP A 224 0.64 -41.12 9.73
N PRO A 225 -0.48 -40.39 9.54
CA PRO A 225 -0.44 -39.07 8.96
C PRO A 225 0.43 -38.15 9.83
N LYS A 226 1.36 -37.45 9.16
CA LYS A 226 2.14 -36.37 9.76
C LYS A 226 1.26 -35.13 9.86
N GLU A 227 1.22 -34.51 11.04
CA GLU A 227 0.51 -33.26 11.28
C GLU A 227 1.49 -32.23 11.86
N GLN A 228 1.55 -31.05 11.23
CA GLN A 228 2.39 -29.95 11.69
C GLN A 228 1.57 -29.06 12.65
N MET A 229 2.05 -28.94 13.87
CA MET A 229 1.47 -28.16 14.96
C MET A 229 2.17 -26.80 15.05
N LYS A 230 1.41 -25.75 15.40
CA LYS A 230 1.98 -24.40 15.64
C LYS A 230 2.81 -24.30 16.93
N ARG A 231 2.70 -25.28 17.84
CA ARG A 231 3.32 -25.30 19.17
C ARG A 231 3.87 -26.70 19.47
N LYS A 232 4.82 -26.77 20.40
CA LYS A 232 5.35 -28.07 20.90
C LYS A 232 4.23 -28.87 21.56
N PHE A 233 4.08 -30.14 21.19
CA PHE A 233 3.08 -31.06 21.73
C PHE A 233 3.72 -32.08 22.68
N LYS A 234 2.92 -32.64 23.59
CA LYS A 234 3.34 -33.69 24.51
C LYS A 234 3.17 -35.05 23.82
N CYS A 235 4.26 -35.80 23.66
CA CYS A 235 4.23 -37.17 23.15
C CYS A 235 3.56 -38.09 24.19
N LEU A 236 2.61 -38.94 23.77
CA LEU A 236 1.93 -39.88 24.66
C LEU A 236 2.74 -41.13 24.98
N ASN A 237 3.85 -41.39 24.25
CA ASN A 237 4.76 -42.51 24.52
C ASN A 237 5.90 -42.11 25.47
N CYS A 238 6.66 -41.06 25.16
CA CYS A 238 7.78 -40.63 26.02
C CYS A 238 7.42 -39.54 27.04
N GLY A 239 6.19 -39.01 27.02
CA GLY A 239 5.74 -37.95 27.93
C GLY A 239 6.37 -36.58 27.70
N GLN A 240 7.37 -36.45 26.82
CA GLN A 240 8.12 -35.21 26.61
C GLN A 240 7.45 -34.27 25.60
N LYS A 241 7.62 -32.95 25.81
CA LYS A 241 7.21 -31.92 24.85
C LYS A 241 8.29 -31.75 23.78
N ARG A 242 8.09 -32.31 22.59
CA ARG A 242 9.10 -32.32 21.52
C ARG A 242 8.51 -32.00 20.16
N GLY A 243 9.25 -31.20 19.38
CA GLY A 243 8.98 -30.94 17.96
C GLY A 243 7.66 -30.21 17.68
N MET A 244 7.49 -29.81 16.43
CA MET A 244 6.22 -29.29 15.89
C MET A 244 5.49 -30.35 15.06
N THR A 245 6.14 -31.47 14.72
CA THR A 245 5.56 -32.54 13.91
C THR A 245 5.08 -33.69 14.78
N GLN A 246 3.78 -33.94 14.77
CA GLN A 246 3.16 -35.07 15.45
C GLN A 246 2.71 -36.14 14.47
N TYR A 247 2.80 -37.40 14.88
CA TYR A 247 2.22 -38.53 14.17
C TYR A 247 1.02 -38.98 14.97
N LYS A 248 -0.17 -38.99 14.35
CA LYS A 248 -1.41 -39.37 15.01
C LYS A 248 -1.95 -40.65 14.39
N CYS A 249 -2.26 -41.65 15.23
CA CYS A 249 -3.01 -42.81 14.77
C CYS A 249 -4.47 -42.44 14.50
N PRO A 250 -5.04 -42.78 13.33
CA PRO A 250 -6.46 -42.55 13.04
C PRO A 250 -7.42 -43.43 13.86
N TYR A 251 -6.95 -44.51 14.49
CA TYR A 251 -7.77 -45.43 15.30
C TYR A 251 -7.60 -45.24 16.80
N CYS A 252 -6.38 -45.40 17.35
CA CYS A 252 -6.17 -45.33 18.81
C CYS A 252 -5.94 -43.91 19.34
N ALA A 253 -6.02 -42.89 18.47
CA ALA A 253 -5.76 -41.48 18.78
C ALA A 253 -4.42 -41.22 19.48
N LEU A 254 -3.47 -42.16 19.42
CA LEU A 254 -2.16 -42.02 20.02
C LEU A 254 -1.34 -41.00 19.21
N THR A 255 -0.70 -40.09 19.92
CA THR A 255 0.12 -39.02 19.34
C THR A 255 1.58 -39.23 19.71
N LEU A 256 2.44 -39.35 18.70
CA LEU A 256 3.86 -39.65 18.85
C LEU A 256 4.76 -38.54 18.28
N CYS A 257 5.92 -38.35 18.90
CA CYS A 257 6.99 -37.52 18.34
C CYS A 257 7.83 -38.28 17.32
N GLN A 258 8.48 -37.55 16.42
CA GLN A 258 9.34 -38.11 15.38
C GLN A 258 10.39 -39.07 15.93
N HIS A 259 10.97 -38.78 17.09
CA HIS A 259 11.96 -39.66 17.72
C HIS A 259 11.37 -41.01 18.14
N CYS A 260 10.21 -41.00 18.81
CA CYS A 260 9.51 -42.23 19.18
C CYS A 260 9.05 -43.02 17.94
N PHE A 261 8.56 -42.30 16.92
CA PHE A 261 8.13 -42.92 15.66
C PHE A 261 9.28 -43.63 14.93
N VAL A 262 10.45 -42.99 14.81
CA VAL A 262 11.64 -43.57 14.16
C VAL A 262 12.23 -44.72 14.97
N SER A 263 12.24 -44.60 16.30
CA SER A 263 12.80 -45.65 17.18
C SER A 263 12.01 -46.96 17.17
N LYS A 264 10.76 -46.97 16.69
CA LYS A 264 9.80 -48.10 16.72
C LYS A 264 9.61 -48.77 18.09
N GLN A 265 10.12 -48.18 19.17
CA GLN A 265 9.95 -48.66 20.53
C GLN A 265 8.68 -48.05 21.12
N PHE A 266 7.59 -48.80 20.98
CA PHE A 266 6.28 -48.42 21.51
C PHE A 266 6.01 -49.21 22.78
N MET A 267 5.73 -48.50 23.88
CA MET A 267 5.21 -49.15 25.07
C MET A 267 3.79 -49.62 24.75
N LYS A 268 3.58 -50.93 24.61
CA LYS A 268 2.23 -51.51 24.55
C LYS A 268 1.56 -51.11 25.87
N LYS A 269 0.47 -50.37 25.81
CA LYS A 269 -0.41 -50.20 26.97
C LYS A 269 -0.98 -51.59 27.25
N THR A 270 -0.48 -52.23 28.31
CA THR A 270 -1.11 -53.36 28.98
C THR A 270 -2.49 -52.97 29.47
#